data_AF-A0A1Q4AGG0-F1
#
_entry.id   AF-A0A1Q4AGG0-F1
#
_cell.length_a   1.000
_cell.length_b   1.000
_cell.length_c   1.000
_cell.angle_alpha   90.00
_cell.angle_beta   90.00
_cell.angle_gamma   90.00
#
_symmetry.space_group_name_H-M   'P 1'
#
loop_
_entity.id
_entity.type
_entity.pdbx_description
1 polymer ?
#
loop_
_entity_poly.entity_id
_entity_poly.type
_entity_poly.pdbx_seq_one_letter_code
_entity_poly.pdbx_strand_id
1 'polypeptide(L)'
;MIEDKFKCRVCGLAQFPDLPWGENGKESSYEICPCCGVEFGHEDDGLLNCLRLRRQWVEDRHCGWWSPRLRPRDWDIPAQIRGIASAFEGAEDEQLIRSYLDAAEPPPRGLAALARAEKRGR
;
A
#
# COMPACT_ATOMS: atom_id res chain seq x y z
N MET A 1 14.96 9.52 4.98
CA MET A 1 13.63 8.87 4.96
C MET A 1 12.54 9.89 4.56
N ILE A 2 12.79 10.76 3.57
CA ILE A 2 11.79 11.72 3.07
C ILE A 2 10.78 11.02 2.17
N GLU A 3 11.24 9.99 1.45
CA GLU A 3 10.47 9.26 0.45
C GLU A 3 9.30 8.45 1.05
N ASP A 4 9.46 7.96 2.27
CA ASP A 4 8.40 7.21 2.99
C ASP A 4 7.19 8.08 3.32
N LYS A 5 7.38 9.40 3.48
CA LYS A 5 6.28 10.33 3.79
C LYS A 5 5.26 10.44 2.66
N PHE A 6 5.67 10.11 1.44
CA PHE A 6 4.79 10.09 0.28
C PHE A 6 4.07 8.74 0.11
N LYS A 7 4.37 7.73 0.93
CA LYS A 7 3.87 6.38 0.68
C LYS A 7 2.49 6.18 1.30
N CYS A 8 1.61 5.55 0.55
CA CYS A 8 0.37 5.01 1.09
C CYS A 8 0.70 3.94 2.15
N ARG A 9 0.16 4.10 3.36
CA ARG A 9 0.32 3.14 4.47
C ARG A 9 -0.29 1.77 4.16
N VAL A 10 -1.21 1.67 3.21
CA VAL A 10 -1.83 0.40 2.83
C VAL A 10 -1.08 -0.31 1.72
N CYS A 11 -0.74 0.35 0.62
CA CYS A 11 -0.20 -0.36 -0.55
C CYS A 11 1.21 0.03 -0.96
N GLY A 12 1.82 1.04 -0.34
CA GLY A 12 3.18 1.50 -0.66
C GLY A 12 3.31 2.30 -1.96
N LEU A 13 2.20 2.65 -2.61
CA LEU A 13 2.24 3.59 -3.74
C LEU A 13 2.79 4.94 -3.27
N ALA A 14 3.74 5.52 -4.02
CA ALA A 14 4.17 6.89 -3.81
C ALA A 14 3.10 7.86 -4.33
N GLN A 15 2.72 8.80 -3.48
CA GLN A 15 1.67 9.80 -3.71
C GLN A 15 2.28 11.17 -4.07
N PHE A 16 3.58 11.23 -4.37
CA PHE A 16 4.26 12.47 -4.77
C PHE A 16 3.50 13.19 -5.89
N PRO A 17 3.33 14.53 -5.81
CA PRO A 17 3.94 15.45 -4.83
C PRO A 17 3.18 15.59 -3.50
N ASP A 18 2.10 14.86 -3.30
CA ASP A 18 1.23 15.00 -2.14
C ASP A 18 1.68 14.12 -0.97
N LEU A 19 1.57 14.66 0.25
CA LEU A 19 1.87 13.95 1.49
C LEU A 19 0.58 13.37 2.07
N PRO A 20 0.35 12.05 2.02
CA PRO A 20 -0.90 11.46 2.49
C PRO A 20 -1.21 11.75 3.96
N TRP A 21 -0.15 11.93 4.76
CA TRP A 21 -0.16 12.11 6.21
C TRP A 21 0.65 13.35 6.66
N GLY A 22 0.83 14.32 5.75
CA GLY A 22 1.53 15.56 6.05
C GLY A 22 3.01 15.38 6.41
N GLU A 23 3.70 16.48 6.72
CA GLU A 23 5.12 16.40 7.07
C GLU A 23 5.39 15.70 8.40
N ASN A 24 4.42 15.79 9.32
CA ASN A 24 4.48 15.22 10.66
C ASN A 24 4.02 13.76 10.73
N GLY A 25 3.50 13.20 9.64
CA GLY A 25 2.96 11.84 9.61
C GLY A 25 1.65 11.67 10.38
N LYS A 26 0.92 12.75 10.67
CA LYS A 26 -0.31 12.74 11.49
C LYS A 26 -1.46 13.50 10.84
N GLU A 27 -1.18 14.49 10.01
CA GLU A 27 -2.18 15.30 9.33
C GLU A 27 -2.55 14.66 7.99
N SER A 28 -3.68 13.96 7.94
CA SER A 28 -4.12 13.32 6.72
C SER A 28 -4.54 14.33 5.65
N SER A 29 -4.30 13.95 4.40
CA SER A 29 -4.77 14.70 3.22
C SER A 29 -6.25 14.48 2.90
N TYR A 30 -6.87 13.42 3.43
CA TYR A 30 -8.23 12.97 3.07
C TYR A 30 -8.41 12.59 1.59
N GLU A 31 -7.32 12.53 0.82
CA GLU A 31 -7.34 12.05 -0.56
C GLU A 31 -7.50 10.53 -0.62
N ILE A 32 -7.95 10.04 -1.78
CA ILE A 32 -8.12 8.61 -2.03
C ILE A 32 -6.90 8.07 -2.78
N CYS A 33 -6.26 7.03 -2.25
CA CYS A 33 -5.15 6.38 -2.93
C CYS A 33 -5.63 5.77 -4.27
N PRO A 34 -5.03 6.12 -5.43
CA PRO A 34 -5.49 5.63 -6.72
C PRO A 34 -5.17 4.14 -6.94
N CYS A 35 -4.27 3.57 -6.14
CA CYS A 35 -3.95 2.14 -6.17
C CYS A 35 -4.91 1.34 -5.28
N CYS A 36 -4.81 1.43 -3.95
CA CYS A 36 -5.63 0.61 -3.07
C CYS A 36 -7.00 1.21 -2.75
N GLY A 37 -7.28 2.46 -3.12
CA GLY A 37 -8.60 3.08 -2.91
C GLY A 37 -8.90 3.45 -1.46
N VAL A 38 -7.90 3.44 -0.58
CA VAL A 38 -8.07 3.85 0.81
C VAL A 38 -8.20 5.37 0.90
N GLU A 39 -9.09 5.86 1.74
CA GLU A 39 -9.17 7.28 2.10
C GLU A 39 -8.24 7.60 3.28
N PHE A 40 -7.28 8.52 3.06
CA PHE A 40 -6.25 8.84 4.04
C PHE A 40 -6.82 9.52 5.29
N GLY A 41 -6.53 8.97 6.46
CA GLY A 41 -7.00 9.48 7.76
C GLY A 41 -8.41 9.08 8.15
N HIS A 42 -9.09 8.29 7.32
CA HIS A 42 -10.39 7.70 7.67
C HIS A 42 -10.29 6.18 7.81
N GLU A 43 -9.81 5.50 6.76
CA GLU A 43 -9.74 4.04 6.75
C GLU A 43 -8.36 3.50 7.18
N ASP A 44 -7.30 4.28 7.01
CA ASP A 44 -5.92 3.96 7.39
C ASP A 44 -5.44 4.69 8.65
N ASP A 45 -6.38 5.06 9.52
CA ASP A 45 -6.19 5.77 10.80
C ASP A 45 -5.58 4.92 11.93
N GLY A 46 -5.32 3.64 11.66
CA GLY A 46 -4.70 2.73 12.60
C GLY A 46 -3.86 1.65 11.91
N LEU A 47 -2.78 1.21 12.56
CA LEU A 47 -1.89 0.18 12.01
C LEU A 47 -2.63 -1.12 11.66
N LEU A 48 -3.48 -1.61 12.58
CA LEU A 48 -4.25 -2.84 12.34
C LEU A 48 -5.22 -2.69 11.16
N ASN A 49 -5.83 -1.51 11.00
CA ASN A 49 -6.68 -1.20 9.86
C ASN A 49 -5.87 -1.21 8.56
N CYS A 50 -4.69 -0.58 8.55
CA CYS A 50 -3.78 -0.60 7.40
C CYS A 50 -3.42 -2.02 6.96
N LEU A 51 -3.04 -2.87 7.90
CA LEU A 51 -2.66 -4.26 7.64
C LEU A 51 -3.84 -5.08 7.13
N ARG A 52 -5.04 -4.88 7.71
CA ARG A 52 -6.28 -5.54 7.28
C ARG A 52 -6.65 -5.14 5.84
N LEU A 53 -6.66 -3.84 5.55
CA LEU A 53 -6.99 -3.30 4.22
C LEU A 53 -5.98 -3.75 3.17
N ARG A 54 -4.70 -3.82 3.54
CA ARG A 54 -3.65 -4.33 2.66
C ARG A 54 -3.88 -5.79 2.33
N ARG A 55 -4.18 -6.62 3.33
CA ARG A 55 -4.51 -8.03 3.12
C ARG A 55 -5.70 -8.18 2.18
N GLN A 56 -6.78 -7.42 2.41
CA GLN A 56 -7.96 -7.42 1.53
C GLN A 56 -7.60 -6.99 0.08
N TRP A 57 -6.78 -5.95 -0.08
CA TRP A 57 -6.33 -5.50 -1.39
C TRP A 57 -5.55 -6.58 -2.15
N VAL A 58 -4.67 -7.31 -1.47
CA VAL A 58 -3.86 -8.39 -2.07
C VAL A 58 -4.69 -9.65 -2.31
N GLU A 59 -5.39 -10.14 -1.30
CA GLU A 59 -6.08 -11.44 -1.33
C GLU A 59 -7.39 -11.38 -2.11
N ASP A 60 -8.23 -10.37 -1.86
CA ASP A 60 -9.58 -10.32 -2.40
C ASP A 60 -9.65 -9.51 -3.69
N ARG A 61 -8.93 -8.38 -3.75
CA ARG A 61 -8.91 -7.51 -4.94
C ARG A 61 -7.76 -7.80 -5.89
N HIS A 62 -6.89 -8.75 -5.56
CA HIS A 62 -5.81 -9.18 -6.44
C HIS A 62 -4.90 -8.04 -6.91
N CYS A 63 -4.57 -7.14 -5.96
CA CYS A 63 -3.82 -5.93 -6.21
C CYS A 63 -4.47 -4.99 -7.25
N GLY A 64 -5.80 -5.05 -7.40
CA GLY A 64 -6.54 -4.21 -8.33
C GLY A 64 -6.42 -2.71 -7.97
N TRP A 65 -6.14 -1.90 -9.00
CA TRP A 65 -6.11 -0.44 -8.88
C TRP A 65 -7.52 0.12 -8.77
N TRP A 66 -7.73 1.00 -7.80
CA TRP A 66 -8.96 1.76 -7.64
C TRP A 66 -9.22 2.68 -8.85
N SER A 67 -8.17 3.29 -9.38
CA SER A 67 -8.19 4.08 -10.61
C SER A 67 -7.34 3.41 -11.68
N PRO A 68 -7.89 2.45 -12.47
CA PRO A 68 -7.13 1.67 -13.45
C PRO A 68 -6.38 2.52 -14.49
N ARG A 69 -6.89 3.72 -14.79
CA ARG A 69 -6.28 4.66 -15.76
C ARG A 69 -4.97 5.26 -15.27
N LEU A 70 -4.73 5.27 -13.96
CA LEU A 70 -3.53 5.82 -13.34
C LEU A 70 -2.45 4.75 -13.11
N ARG A 71 -2.75 3.47 -13.41
CA ARG A 71 -1.80 2.37 -13.26
C ARG A 71 -0.67 2.49 -14.28
N PRO A 72 0.61 2.52 -13.85
CA PRO A 72 1.75 2.47 -14.76
C PRO A 72 1.75 1.18 -15.59
N ARG A 73 2.30 1.25 -16.81
CA ARG A 73 2.36 0.08 -17.71
C ARG A 73 3.33 -0.98 -17.19
N ASP A 74 4.46 -0.53 -16.67
CA ASP A 74 5.57 -1.27 -16.09
C ASP A 74 5.45 -1.39 -14.56
N TRP A 75 4.21 -1.41 -14.06
CA TRP A 75 3.95 -1.44 -12.62
C TRP A 75 4.45 -2.74 -11.97
N ASP A 76 5.46 -2.61 -11.09
CA ASP A 76 6.01 -3.68 -10.27
C ASP A 76 5.33 -3.72 -8.90
N ILE A 77 4.49 -4.73 -8.71
CA ILE A 77 3.73 -4.96 -7.47
C ILE A 77 4.66 -5.30 -6.30
N PRO A 78 5.57 -6.30 -6.41
CA PRO A 78 6.58 -6.55 -5.37
C PRO A 78 7.37 -5.32 -4.95
N ALA A 79 7.77 -4.46 -5.89
CA ALA A 79 8.50 -3.23 -5.56
C ALA A 79 7.61 -2.25 -4.78
N GLN A 80 6.34 -2.09 -5.16
CA GLN A 80 5.42 -1.23 -4.44
C GLN A 80 5.18 -1.70 -3.00
N ILE A 81 4.96 -3.01 -2.79
CA ILE A 81 4.75 -3.58 -1.46
C ILE A 81 6.01 -3.44 -0.60
N ARG A 82 7.20 -3.68 -1.16
CA ARG A 82 8.47 -3.45 -0.45
C ARG A 82 8.72 -1.99 -0.10
N GLY A 83 8.10 -1.06 -0.83
CA GLY A 83 8.18 0.39 -0.60
C GLY A 83 7.19 0.93 0.44
N ILE A 84 6.48 0.07 1.17
CA ILE A 84 5.66 0.46 2.32
C ILE A 84 6.57 0.99 3.42
N ALA A 85 6.26 2.18 3.93
CA ALA A 85 6.97 2.77 5.06
C ALA A 85 6.98 1.81 6.24
N SER A 86 8.16 1.58 6.83
CA SER A 86 8.29 0.68 7.96
C SER A 86 7.68 1.25 9.23
N ALA A 87 7.39 2.55 9.31
CA ALA A 87 6.82 3.23 10.47
C ALA A 87 5.34 3.62 10.24
N PHE A 88 4.50 3.51 11.28
CA PHE A 88 3.13 4.03 11.33
C PHE A 88 3.09 5.11 12.43
N GLU A 89 2.77 6.36 12.09
CA GLU A 89 2.72 7.52 13.01
C GLU A 89 3.97 7.81 13.89
N GLY A 90 5.03 6.98 13.79
CA GLY A 90 6.23 7.01 14.63
C GLY A 90 7.02 5.70 14.60
N ALA A 91 8.10 5.61 15.38
CA ALA A 91 9.09 4.52 15.32
C ALA A 91 8.68 3.20 16.01
N GLU A 92 7.65 3.20 16.86
CA GLU A 92 7.30 2.05 17.70
C GLU A 92 6.54 0.95 16.94
N ASP A 93 5.87 1.30 15.85
CA ASP A 93 5.06 0.39 15.03
C ASP A 93 5.88 -0.43 14.02
N GLU A 94 7.20 -0.25 14.03
CA GLU A 94 8.07 -0.73 12.97
C GLU A 94 8.21 -2.26 12.91
N GLN A 95 8.27 -2.92 14.07
CA GLN A 95 8.45 -4.36 14.10
C GLN A 95 7.24 -5.11 13.50
N LEU A 96 6.02 -4.62 13.72
CA LEU A 96 4.82 -5.30 13.19
C LEU A 96 4.73 -5.15 11.67
N ILE A 97 5.08 -3.97 11.15
CA ILE A 97 5.14 -3.72 9.70
C ILE A 97 6.24 -4.59 9.07
N ARG A 98 7.43 -4.63 9.66
CA ARG A 98 8.53 -5.50 9.19
C ARG A 98 8.13 -6.97 9.17
N SER A 99 7.58 -7.49 10.26
CA SER A 99 7.09 -8.88 10.32
C SER A 99 6.04 -9.17 9.24
N TYR A 100 5.17 -8.20 8.93
CA TYR A 100 4.21 -8.32 7.83
C TYR A 100 4.91 -8.36 6.45
N LEU A 101 5.88 -7.47 6.22
CA LEU A 101 6.62 -7.40 4.96
C LEU A 101 7.51 -8.64 4.75
N ASP A 102 8.10 -9.17 5.81
CA ASP A 102 8.89 -10.39 5.77
C ASP A 102 8.02 -11.64 5.53
N ALA A 103 6.76 -11.60 5.97
CA ALA A 103 5.77 -12.61 5.62
C ALA A 103 5.33 -12.55 4.14
N ALA A 104 5.80 -11.57 3.35
CA ALA A 104 5.37 -11.31 1.98
C ALA A 104 6.06 -12.19 0.90
N GLU A 105 6.12 -13.51 1.11
CA GLU A 105 5.60 -14.36 0.04
C GLU A 105 4.08 -14.38 0.23
N PRO A 106 3.27 -13.71 -0.62
CA PRO A 106 1.82 -13.77 -0.49
C PRO A 106 1.42 -15.24 -0.34
N PRO A 107 0.54 -15.62 0.61
CA PRO A 107 0.10 -17.01 0.71
C PRO A 107 -0.31 -17.48 -0.69
N PRO A 108 -0.01 -18.73 -1.10
CA PRO A 108 0.03 -19.17 -2.50
C PRO A 108 -1.19 -18.84 -3.38
N ARG A 109 -2.31 -18.43 -2.77
CA ARG A 109 -3.49 -17.86 -3.45
C ARG A 109 -3.30 -16.43 -3.99
N GLY A 110 -2.53 -15.57 -3.33
CA GLY A 110 -2.23 -14.19 -3.79
C GLY A 110 -1.25 -14.16 -4.97
N LEU A 111 -0.24 -15.03 -4.99
CA LEU A 111 0.66 -15.20 -6.14
C LEU A 111 -0.07 -15.73 -7.39
N ALA A 112 -1.06 -16.62 -7.21
CA ALA A 112 -1.92 -17.06 -8.30
C ALA A 112 -2.77 -15.91 -8.88
N ALA A 113 -3.14 -14.93 -8.05
CA ALA A 113 -3.83 -13.72 -8.48
C ALA A 113 -2.90 -12.76 -9.24
N LEU A 114 -1.65 -12.61 -8.80
CA LEU A 114 -0.60 -11.85 -9.48
C LEU A 114 -0.32 -12.40 -10.90
N ALA A 115 -0.12 -13.72 -11.01
CA ALA A 115 0.11 -14.39 -12.30
C ALA A 115 -1.11 -14.29 -13.27
N ARG A 116 -2.33 -14.05 -12.75
CA ARG A 116 -3.55 -13.84 -13.57
C ARG A 116 -3.69 -12.39 -14.01
N ALA A 117 -3.26 -11.42 -13.19
CA ALA A 117 -3.24 -10.01 -13.55
C ALA A 117 -2.24 -9.73 -14.69
N GLU A 118 -1.05 -10.34 -14.64
CA GLU A 118 -0.03 -10.23 -15.70
C GLU A 118 -0.46 -10.87 -17.03
N LYS A 119 -1.25 -11.95 -16.99
CA LYS A 119 -1.74 -12.64 -18.20
C LYS A 119 -2.89 -11.94 -18.93
N ARG A 120 -3.58 -10.99 -18.28
CA ARG A 120 -4.70 -10.23 -18.87
C ARG A 120 -4.26 -8.94 -19.57
N GLY A 121 -3.00 -8.55 -19.43
CA GLY A 121 -2.41 -7.36 -20.05
C GLY A 121 -1.47 -7.65 -21.22
N ARG A 122 -1.44 -8.90 -21.72
CA ARG A 122 -0.63 -9.34 -22.87
C ARG A 122 -1.54 -9.77 -24.01
#